data_AF-A0A7C1V3I0-F1
#
_entry.id   AF-A0A7C1V3I0-F1
#
_cell.length_a   1.000
_cell.length_b   1.000
_cell.length_c   1.000
_cell.angle_alpha   90.00
_cell.angle_beta   90.00
_cell.angle_gamma   90.00
#
_symmetry.space_group_name_H-M   'P 1'
#
loop_
_entity.id
_entity.type
_entity.pdbx_description
1 polymer ?
#
loop_
_entity_poly.entity_id
_entity_poly.type
_entity_poly.pdbx_seq_one_letter_code
_entity_poly.pdbx_strand_id
1 'polypeptide(L)'
;MHEPWTYGVCTGGDRIYIAAWGGGVIEYNTANGQFRDYTDPDGEMELDLFPDDGLVHDITTGVTFSEDILWTGTYFGLSRYDGTQWKGYFDHDSGLASNFINFLKARENVVFICTDKGLSSFDGQTWVTYQKNENNKSGKIVTDNDQQHTEQAVSSSISHNFVIGVDFQDDMVWIATSKGVSRGELLNK
;
A
#
# COMPACT_ATOMS: atom_id res chain seq x y z
N MET A 1 15.39 -21.70 -7.03
CA MET A 1 16.24 -20.59 -6.58
C MET A 1 15.66 -20.15 -5.25
N HIS A 2 16.38 -20.36 -4.13
CA HIS A 2 15.88 -20.01 -2.79
C HIS A 2 16.41 -18.62 -2.43
N GLU A 3 15.69 -17.60 -2.86
CA GLU A 3 15.97 -16.20 -2.52
C GLU A 3 14.81 -15.65 -1.70
N PRO A 4 14.76 -15.89 -0.37
CA PRO A 4 13.74 -15.29 0.47
C PRO A 4 14.13 -13.83 0.75
N TRP A 5 13.92 -12.95 -0.22
CA TRP A 5 14.03 -11.51 -0.01
C TRP A 5 12.84 -11.06 0.84
N THR A 6 13.11 -10.52 2.02
CA THR A 6 12.08 -9.87 2.84
C THR A 6 12.13 -8.37 2.61
N TYR A 7 10.99 -7.77 2.26
CA TYR A 7 10.91 -6.36 1.87
C TYR A 7 10.31 -5.46 2.96
N GLY A 8 9.54 -6.05 3.88
CA GLY A 8 8.90 -5.30 4.94
C GLY A 8 8.59 -6.17 6.15
N VAL A 9 8.54 -5.55 7.32
CA VAL A 9 8.10 -6.16 8.57
C VAL A 9 7.28 -5.15 9.35
N CYS A 10 6.18 -5.60 9.95
CA CYS A 10 5.39 -4.80 10.88
C CYS A 10 4.87 -5.66 12.04
N THR A 11 4.38 -5.01 13.08
CA THR A 11 3.79 -5.68 14.26
C THR A 11 2.34 -5.29 14.41
N GLY A 12 1.49 -6.23 14.83
CA GLY A 12 0.08 -6.00 15.14
C GLY A 12 -0.37 -6.88 16.29
N GLY A 13 -0.66 -6.29 17.46
CA GLY A 13 -0.93 -7.06 18.68
C GLY A 13 0.20 -8.04 19.00
N ASP A 14 -0.13 -9.32 19.20
CA ASP A 14 0.83 -10.41 19.48
C ASP A 14 1.39 -11.06 18.20
N ARG A 15 1.49 -10.30 17.10
CA ARG A 15 1.86 -10.82 15.78
C ARG A 15 2.92 -9.96 15.11
N ILE A 16 3.82 -10.63 14.40
CA ILE A 16 4.79 -10.02 13.49
C ILE A 16 4.42 -10.47 12.08
N TYR A 17 4.30 -9.52 11.16
CA TYR A 17 4.03 -9.78 9.74
C TYR A 17 5.27 -9.48 8.92
N ILE A 18 5.61 -10.36 7.99
CA ILE A 18 6.79 -10.25 7.14
C ILE A 18 6.35 -10.36 5.68
N ALA A 19 6.64 -9.35 4.87
CA ALA A 19 6.48 -9.40 3.42
C ALA A 19 7.67 -10.14 2.80
N ALA A 20 7.43 -11.34 2.27
CA ALA A 20 8.43 -12.17 1.61
C ALA A 20 8.16 -12.22 0.09
N TRP A 21 9.16 -11.84 -0.71
CA TRP A 21 9.06 -11.85 -2.16
C TRP A 21 8.93 -13.27 -2.69
N GLY A 22 7.80 -13.55 -3.35
CA GLY A 22 7.46 -14.89 -3.84
C GLY A 22 7.04 -15.86 -2.74
N GLY A 23 6.75 -15.36 -1.53
CA GLY A 23 6.28 -16.16 -0.40
C GLY A 23 5.13 -15.51 0.36
N GLY A 24 4.47 -14.51 -0.22
CA GLY A 24 3.31 -13.86 0.36
C GLY A 24 3.63 -13.12 1.66
N VAL A 25 2.79 -13.32 2.68
CA VAL A 25 2.98 -12.77 4.02
C VAL A 25 3.20 -13.90 5.02
N ILE A 26 4.26 -13.80 5.80
CA ILE A 26 4.52 -14.71 6.92
C ILE A 26 4.10 -14.00 8.22
N GLU A 27 3.15 -14.59 8.94
CA GLU A 27 2.76 -14.24 10.29
C GLU A 27 3.53 -15.08 11.31
N TYR A 28 4.07 -14.42 12.33
CA TYR A 28 4.64 -15.05 13.51
C TYR A 28 3.89 -14.59 14.75
N ASN A 29 3.31 -15.54 15.47
CA ASN A 29 2.63 -15.30 16.73
C ASN A 29 3.67 -15.28 17.87
N THR A 30 3.82 -14.12 18.51
CA THR A 30 4.82 -13.90 19.55
C THR A 30 4.46 -14.56 20.89
N ALA A 31 3.19 -14.90 21.11
CA ALA A 31 2.73 -15.52 22.35
C ALA A 31 3.03 -17.02 22.40
N ASN A 32 2.95 -17.72 21.27
CA ASN A 32 3.14 -19.18 21.22
C ASN A 32 4.28 -19.66 20.29
N GLY A 33 4.92 -18.74 19.56
CA GLY A 33 6.04 -19.03 18.68
C GLY A 33 5.67 -19.76 17.38
N GLN A 34 4.39 -19.74 17.00
CA GLN A 34 3.92 -20.40 15.77
C GLN A 34 4.03 -19.46 14.57
N PHE A 35 4.35 -20.06 13.42
CA PHE A 35 4.32 -19.41 12.12
C PHE A 35 3.06 -19.82 11.36
N ARG A 36 2.55 -18.88 10.56
CA ARG A 36 1.51 -19.10 9.56
C ARG A 36 1.87 -18.28 8.33
N ASP A 37 1.67 -18.85 7.16
CA ASP A 37 1.78 -18.16 5.88
C ASP A 37 0.41 -17.78 5.33
N TYR A 38 0.40 -16.69 4.60
CA TYR A 38 -0.66 -16.26 3.70
C TYR A 38 -0.03 -16.20 2.31
N THR A 39 -0.48 -17.08 1.44
CA THR A 39 -0.10 -17.15 0.02
C THR A 39 -1.38 -17.16 -0.82
N ASP A 40 -1.24 -17.19 -2.14
CA ASP A 40 -2.32 -17.61 -3.04
C ASP A 40 -2.94 -18.93 -2.52
N PRO A 41 -4.27 -19.00 -2.30
CA PRO A 41 -4.94 -20.20 -1.84
C PRO A 41 -4.77 -21.43 -2.74
N ASP A 42 -4.55 -21.23 -4.04
CA ASP A 42 -4.30 -22.34 -4.98
C ASP A 42 -2.85 -22.83 -4.97
N GLY A 43 -1.95 -22.04 -4.37
CA GLY A 43 -0.53 -22.34 -4.20
C GLY A 43 0.32 -22.14 -5.46
N GLU A 44 -0.23 -21.51 -6.50
CA GLU A 44 0.47 -21.15 -7.72
C GLU A 44 1.05 -19.74 -7.64
N MET A 45 2.15 -19.51 -8.36
CA MET A 45 2.84 -18.22 -8.37
C MET A 45 2.27 -17.31 -9.48
N GLU A 46 0.97 -17.08 -9.45
CA GLU A 46 0.24 -16.27 -10.44
C GLU A 46 -0.55 -15.14 -9.77
N LEU A 47 -1.33 -14.40 -10.56
CA LEU A 47 -2.31 -13.46 -10.01
C LEU A 47 -3.50 -14.27 -9.50
N ASP A 48 -3.93 -14.02 -8.26
CA ASP A 48 -5.13 -14.66 -7.71
C ASP A 48 -6.33 -14.36 -8.61
N LEU A 49 -6.93 -15.42 -9.17
CA LEU A 49 -8.03 -15.35 -10.11
C LEU A 49 -9.40 -15.32 -9.41
N PHE A 50 -9.45 -15.61 -8.11
CA PHE A 50 -10.66 -15.60 -7.31
C PHE A 50 -10.71 -14.32 -6.46
N PRO A 51 -11.58 -13.35 -6.79
CA PRO A 51 -11.61 -12.10 -6.06
C PRO A 51 -11.84 -12.31 -4.55
N ASP A 52 -10.97 -11.69 -3.76
CA ASP A 52 -11.11 -11.53 -2.30
C ASP A 52 -10.98 -12.82 -1.46
N ASP A 53 -10.37 -13.89 -1.98
CA ASP A 53 -10.15 -15.14 -1.22
C ASP A 53 -8.73 -15.29 -0.63
N GLY A 54 -7.78 -14.44 -1.07
CA GLY A 54 -6.43 -14.41 -0.53
C GLY A 54 -5.66 -13.11 -0.78
N LEU A 55 -4.33 -13.24 -0.76
CA LEU A 55 -3.44 -12.19 -1.24
C LEU A 55 -3.56 -12.08 -2.75
N VAL A 56 -3.54 -10.86 -3.28
CA VAL A 56 -3.63 -10.65 -4.73
C VAL A 56 -2.45 -11.24 -5.50
N HIS A 57 -1.30 -11.40 -4.84
CA HIS A 57 -0.10 -12.06 -5.37
C HIS A 57 0.93 -12.34 -4.26
N ASP A 58 1.69 -13.42 -4.41
CA ASP A 58 2.80 -13.80 -3.51
C ASP A 58 4.06 -12.91 -3.60
N ILE A 59 4.15 -12.02 -4.58
CA ILE A 59 5.27 -11.07 -4.69
C ILE A 59 4.93 -9.83 -3.86
N THR A 60 5.16 -9.93 -2.55
CA THR A 60 4.90 -8.85 -1.61
C THR A 60 6.07 -7.88 -1.50
N THR A 61 5.76 -6.59 -1.40
CA THR A 61 6.74 -5.48 -1.35
C THR A 61 6.70 -4.74 -0.02
N GLY A 62 5.66 -4.96 0.78
CA GLY A 62 5.59 -4.41 2.13
C GLY A 62 4.34 -4.88 2.86
N VAL A 63 4.38 -4.72 4.17
CA VAL A 63 3.25 -4.97 5.07
C VAL A 63 3.17 -3.84 6.10
N THR A 64 1.95 -3.45 6.47
CA THR A 64 1.68 -2.49 7.54
C THR A 64 0.40 -2.89 8.25
N PHE A 65 0.35 -2.72 9.56
CA PHE A 65 -0.81 -3.05 10.37
C PHE A 65 -1.27 -1.81 11.15
N SER A 66 -2.56 -1.50 11.10
CA SER A 66 -3.17 -0.38 11.81
C SER A 66 -4.67 -0.60 11.96
N GLU A 67 -5.25 -0.23 13.09
CA GLU A 67 -6.70 -0.36 13.38
C GLU A 67 -7.25 -1.77 13.08
N ASP A 68 -6.53 -2.80 13.52
CA ASP A 68 -6.84 -4.23 13.29
C ASP A 68 -6.88 -4.66 11.80
N ILE A 69 -6.37 -3.82 10.90
CA ILE A 69 -6.26 -4.12 9.47
C ILE A 69 -4.80 -4.34 9.09
N LEU A 70 -4.54 -5.50 8.48
CA LEU A 70 -3.29 -5.76 7.77
C LEU A 70 -3.42 -5.31 6.32
N TRP A 71 -2.51 -4.46 5.88
CA TRP A 71 -2.35 -4.07 4.49
C TRP A 71 -1.06 -4.67 3.94
N THR A 72 -1.15 -5.20 2.72
CA THR A 72 -0.02 -5.82 2.02
C THR A 72 0.08 -5.23 0.62
N GLY A 73 1.23 -4.65 0.30
CA GLY A 73 1.54 -4.20 -1.05
C GLY A 73 2.20 -5.32 -1.85
N THR A 74 1.88 -5.39 -3.14
CA THR A 74 2.49 -6.34 -4.08
C THR A 74 2.95 -5.61 -5.35
N TYR A 75 3.64 -6.30 -6.27
CA TYR A 75 3.87 -5.75 -7.61
C TYR A 75 2.62 -5.74 -8.51
N PHE A 76 1.49 -6.28 -8.03
CA PHE A 76 0.28 -6.52 -8.83
C PHE A 76 -0.99 -5.93 -8.22
N GLY A 77 -0.91 -5.20 -7.11
CA GLY A 77 -2.07 -4.63 -6.43
C GLY A 77 -1.91 -4.57 -4.91
N LEU A 78 -2.95 -4.08 -4.24
CA LEU A 78 -3.01 -3.95 -2.79
C LEU A 78 -3.96 -5.01 -2.21
N SER A 79 -3.54 -5.67 -1.13
CA SER A 79 -4.40 -6.54 -0.34
C SER A 79 -4.70 -5.93 1.04
N ARG A 80 -5.94 -6.08 1.49
CA ARG A 80 -6.41 -5.73 2.83
C ARG A 80 -6.93 -6.99 3.52
N TYR A 81 -6.61 -7.15 4.80
CA TYR A 81 -7.12 -8.25 5.63
C TYR A 81 -7.61 -7.71 6.98
N ASP A 82 -8.85 -8.02 7.33
CA ASP A 82 -9.48 -7.60 8.59
C ASP A 82 -9.46 -8.67 9.71
N GLY A 83 -8.64 -9.71 9.52
CA GLY A 83 -8.61 -10.87 10.42
C GLY A 83 -9.61 -11.97 10.05
N THR A 84 -10.53 -11.70 9.11
CA THR A 84 -11.51 -12.68 8.63
C THR A 84 -11.56 -12.78 7.11
N GLN A 85 -11.54 -11.66 6.41
CA GLN A 85 -11.72 -11.56 4.97
C GLN A 85 -10.57 -10.79 4.32
N TRP A 86 -10.18 -11.25 3.14
CA TRP A 86 -9.29 -10.53 2.26
C TRP A 86 -10.10 -9.61 1.34
N LYS A 87 -9.45 -8.55 0.86
CA LYS A 87 -9.97 -7.68 -0.19
C LYS A 87 -8.82 -7.21 -1.07
N GLY A 88 -8.94 -7.43 -2.38
CA GLY A 88 -8.00 -6.95 -3.39
C GLY A 88 -8.40 -5.58 -3.94
N TYR A 89 -7.41 -4.77 -4.30
CA TYR A 89 -7.60 -3.50 -5.00
C TYR A 89 -6.59 -3.33 -6.13
N PHE A 90 -7.08 -2.95 -7.31
CA PHE A 90 -6.29 -2.76 -8.51
C PHE A 90 -6.50 -1.36 -9.11
N ASP A 91 -5.58 -0.91 -9.96
CA ASP A 91 -5.62 0.40 -10.58
C ASP A 91 -6.82 0.64 -11.53
N HIS A 92 -7.45 -0.43 -12.02
CA HIS A 92 -8.56 -0.35 -12.96
C HIS A 92 -9.94 -0.43 -12.29
N ASP A 93 -10.01 -0.83 -11.02
CA ASP A 93 -11.26 -1.00 -10.26
C ASP A 93 -11.27 -0.22 -8.93
N SER A 94 -10.21 0.54 -8.65
CA SER A 94 -10.08 1.39 -7.48
C SER A 94 -9.38 2.71 -7.82
N GLY A 95 -9.24 3.61 -6.84
CA GLY A 95 -8.47 4.85 -7.02
C GLY A 95 -6.95 4.70 -6.91
N LEU A 96 -6.43 3.45 -6.90
CA LEU A 96 -5.00 3.15 -6.83
C LEU A 96 -4.25 3.69 -8.06
N ALA A 97 -3.15 4.41 -7.84
CA ALA A 97 -2.37 5.03 -8.92
C ALA A 97 -1.72 4.03 -9.90
N SER A 98 -1.36 2.85 -9.40
CA SER A 98 -0.72 1.77 -10.15
C SER A 98 -0.66 0.50 -9.29
N ASN A 99 -0.76 -0.65 -9.95
CA ASN A 99 -0.60 -1.97 -9.31
C ASN A 99 0.83 -2.22 -8.79
N PHE A 100 1.83 -1.51 -9.33
CA PHE A 100 3.21 -1.68 -8.92
C PHE A 100 3.51 -0.88 -7.64
N ILE A 101 3.31 -1.53 -6.48
CA ILE A 101 3.49 -0.91 -5.16
C ILE A 101 4.94 -1.10 -4.68
N ASN A 102 5.65 -0.01 -4.43
CA ASN A 102 7.02 -0.03 -3.94
C ASN A 102 7.10 -0.11 -2.41
N PHE A 103 6.15 0.53 -1.72
CA PHE A 103 6.11 0.64 -0.27
C PHE A 103 4.71 1.07 0.19
N LEU A 104 4.36 0.79 1.43
CA LEU A 104 3.13 1.29 2.05
C LEU A 104 3.31 1.49 3.55
N LYS A 105 2.56 2.42 4.12
CA LYS A 105 2.46 2.64 5.56
C LYS A 105 1.06 3.10 5.92
N ALA A 106 0.49 2.48 6.94
CA ALA A 106 -0.77 2.91 7.51
C ALA A 106 -0.53 3.78 8.75
N ARG A 107 -1.43 4.74 8.95
CA ARG A 107 -1.53 5.57 10.14
C ARG A 107 -3.01 5.75 10.44
N GLU A 108 -3.43 5.36 11.64
CA GLU A 108 -4.84 5.37 12.02
C GLU A 108 -5.64 4.55 11.00
N ASN A 109 -6.73 5.08 10.45
CA ASN A 109 -7.57 4.40 9.47
C ASN A 109 -7.11 4.58 8.01
N VAL A 110 -6.02 5.31 7.75
CA VAL A 110 -5.56 5.64 6.40
C VAL A 110 -4.29 4.87 6.05
N VAL A 111 -4.31 4.16 4.92
CA VAL A 111 -3.11 3.58 4.32
C VAL A 111 -2.58 4.51 3.23
N PHE A 112 -1.26 4.73 3.21
CA PHE A 112 -0.55 5.45 2.17
C PHE A 112 0.26 4.45 1.34
N ILE A 113 0.04 4.45 0.02
CA ILE A 113 0.58 3.50 -0.94
C ILE A 113 1.51 4.22 -1.91
N CYS A 114 2.79 3.87 -1.87
CA CYS A 114 3.82 4.40 -2.75
C CYS A 114 3.90 3.53 -4.01
N THR A 115 3.58 4.10 -5.18
CA THR A 115 3.60 3.36 -6.46
C THR A 115 4.62 3.95 -7.44
N ASP A 116 4.81 3.30 -8.58
CA ASP A 116 5.62 3.83 -9.69
C ASP A 116 4.98 5.04 -10.41
N LYS A 117 3.68 5.28 -10.21
CA LYS A 117 2.90 6.35 -10.87
C LYS A 117 2.30 7.39 -9.93
N GLY A 118 2.56 7.33 -8.63
CA GLY A 118 2.18 8.36 -7.67
C GLY A 118 2.12 7.88 -6.24
N LEU A 119 1.56 8.72 -5.38
CA LEU A 119 1.19 8.36 -4.01
C LEU A 119 -0.33 8.22 -3.95
N SER A 120 -0.84 7.06 -3.57
CA SER A 120 -2.26 6.88 -3.25
C SER A 120 -2.47 6.83 -1.74
N SER A 121 -3.64 7.22 -1.27
CA SER A 121 -4.08 6.99 0.11
C SER A 121 -5.52 6.52 0.12
N PHE A 122 -5.87 5.70 1.10
CA PHE A 122 -7.20 5.12 1.21
C PHE A 122 -7.61 4.98 2.68
N ASP A 123 -8.82 5.40 3.01
CA ASP A 123 -9.38 5.37 4.38
C ASP A 123 -10.41 4.25 4.61
N GLY A 124 -10.58 3.35 3.63
CA GLY A 124 -11.63 2.32 3.61
C GLY A 124 -12.84 2.68 2.76
N GLN A 125 -13.01 3.94 2.39
CA GLN A 125 -14.13 4.42 1.56
C GLN A 125 -13.71 5.34 0.42
N THR A 126 -12.75 6.23 0.66
CA THR A 126 -12.31 7.25 -0.29
C THR A 126 -10.84 7.08 -0.62
N TRP A 127 -10.56 7.00 -1.91
CA TRP A 127 -9.22 7.06 -2.47
C TRP A 127 -8.82 8.51 -2.73
N VAL A 128 -7.57 8.85 -2.44
CA VAL A 128 -6.95 10.10 -2.84
C VAL A 128 -5.58 9.80 -3.45
N THR A 129 -5.36 10.20 -4.69
CA THR A 129 -4.13 9.93 -5.44
C THR A 129 -3.45 11.23 -5.88
N TYR A 130 -2.18 11.36 -5.51
CA TYR A 130 -1.32 12.51 -5.80
C TYR A 130 -0.35 12.16 -6.92
N GLN A 131 -0.42 12.92 -8.02
CA GLN A 131 0.44 12.74 -9.18
C GLN A 131 1.09 14.07 -9.58
N LYS A 132 2.34 14.00 -10.00
CA LYS A 132 3.13 15.10 -10.55
C LYS A 132 2.98 15.14 -12.07
N ASN A 133 2.74 16.33 -12.60
CA ASN A 133 2.82 16.57 -14.04
C ASN A 133 4.29 16.57 -14.50
N GLU A 134 4.61 15.85 -15.56
CA GLU A 134 6.00 15.64 -16.02
C GLU A 134 6.72 16.95 -16.36
N ASN A 135 5.99 17.91 -16.93
CA ASN A 135 6.56 19.09 -17.58
C ASN A 135 6.61 20.34 -16.69
N ASN A 136 6.15 20.30 -15.43
CA ASN A 136 6.13 21.47 -14.57
C ASN A 136 6.10 21.10 -13.07
N LYS A 137 6.00 22.10 -12.19
CA LYS A 137 5.92 21.91 -10.73
C LYS A 137 4.54 21.51 -10.20
N SER A 138 3.51 21.62 -11.04
CA SER A 138 2.14 21.28 -10.70
C SER A 138 1.92 19.77 -10.65
N GLY A 139 0.76 19.39 -10.14
CA GLY A 139 0.28 18.04 -10.16
C GLY A 139 -1.23 18.00 -10.23
N LYS A 140 -1.77 16.80 -10.04
CA LYS A 140 -3.19 16.59 -9.83
C LYS A 140 -3.43 15.74 -8.60
N ILE A 141 -4.54 16.01 -7.95
CA ILE A 141 -5.14 15.18 -6.91
C ILE A 141 -6.38 14.54 -7.52
N VAL A 142 -6.46 13.22 -7.48
CA VAL A 142 -7.63 12.46 -7.90
C VAL A 142 -8.31 11.93 -6.65
N THR A 143 -9.59 12.25 -6.46
CA THR A 143 -10.41 11.70 -5.37
C THR A 143 -11.48 10.79 -5.96
N ASP A 144 -11.56 9.56 -5.47
CA ASP A 144 -12.46 8.52 -5.97
C ASP A 144 -13.18 7.81 -4.81
N ASN A 145 -14.51 7.78 -4.88
CA ASN A 145 -15.39 7.00 -4.01
C ASN A 145 -16.73 6.69 -4.74
N ASP A 146 -17.62 5.93 -4.09
CA ASP A 146 -18.91 5.51 -4.66
C ASP A 146 -19.79 6.67 -5.19
N GLN A 147 -19.57 7.90 -4.73
CA GLN A 147 -20.39 9.07 -5.08
C GLN A 147 -19.71 9.99 -6.09
N GLN A 148 -18.38 9.98 -6.16
CA GLN A 148 -17.62 11.03 -6.80
C GLN A 148 -16.27 10.55 -7.32
N HIS A 149 -16.00 10.89 -8.58
CA HIS A 149 -14.67 10.89 -9.17
C HIS A 149 -14.30 12.33 -9.55
N THR A 150 -13.26 12.89 -8.95
CA THR A 150 -12.80 14.25 -9.26
C THR A 150 -11.31 14.35 -9.45
N GLU A 151 -10.92 15.23 -10.38
CA GLU A 151 -9.53 15.63 -10.57
C GLU A 151 -9.38 17.13 -10.25
N GLN A 152 -8.44 17.45 -9.37
CA GLN A 152 -8.08 18.82 -9.02
C GLN A 152 -6.62 19.08 -9.40
N ALA A 153 -6.39 20.08 -10.27
CA ALA A 153 -5.05 20.58 -10.53
C ALA A 153 -4.52 21.37 -9.33
N VAL A 154 -3.28 21.09 -8.93
CA VAL A 154 -2.61 21.75 -7.80
C VAL A 154 -1.27 22.35 -8.23
N SER A 155 -0.95 23.54 -7.72
CA SER A 155 0.29 24.25 -8.07
C SER A 155 1.55 23.65 -7.45
N SER A 156 1.40 22.86 -6.38
CA SER A 156 2.45 22.09 -5.70
C SER A 156 2.13 20.59 -5.73
N SER A 157 3.14 19.75 -5.90
CA SER A 157 3.00 18.29 -5.92
C SER A 157 4.25 17.61 -5.35
N ILE A 158 4.19 16.28 -5.24
CA ILE A 158 5.35 15.42 -4.97
C ILE A 158 6.48 15.68 -5.98
N SER A 159 7.71 15.35 -5.59
CA SER A 159 8.92 15.63 -6.38
C SER A 159 9.05 14.72 -7.61
N HIS A 160 8.48 13.52 -7.57
CA HIS A 160 8.37 12.59 -8.69
C HIS A 160 7.25 11.56 -8.49
N ASN A 161 6.73 10.99 -9.58
CA ASN A 161 5.68 9.94 -9.54
C ASN A 161 6.18 8.58 -9.08
N PHE A 162 7.46 8.30 -9.26
CA PHE A 162 8.06 7.07 -8.73
C PHE A 162 8.33 7.23 -7.23
N VAL A 163 7.36 6.83 -6.41
CA VAL A 163 7.37 6.97 -4.95
C VAL A 163 7.87 5.66 -4.33
N ILE A 164 8.82 5.76 -3.42
CA ILE A 164 9.55 4.61 -2.84
C ILE A 164 9.48 4.54 -1.32
N GLY A 165 8.85 5.51 -0.67
CA GLY A 165 8.71 5.51 0.78
C GLY A 165 7.83 6.63 1.28
N VAL A 166 7.19 6.39 2.41
CA VAL A 166 6.39 7.37 3.13
C VAL A 166 6.59 7.20 4.63
N ASP A 167 6.73 8.31 5.35
CA ASP A 167 6.82 8.30 6.81
C ASP A 167 6.17 9.56 7.41
N PHE A 168 5.90 9.52 8.72
CA PHE A 168 5.16 10.55 9.42
C PHE A 168 5.94 11.07 10.62
N GLN A 169 5.84 12.38 10.85
CA GLN A 169 6.31 13.03 12.07
C GLN A 169 5.28 14.09 12.46
N ASP A 170 4.61 13.91 13.60
CA ASP A 170 3.52 14.78 14.04
C ASP A 170 2.45 14.92 12.95
N ASP A 171 2.21 16.13 12.46
CA ASP A 171 1.25 16.44 11.40
C ASP A 171 1.90 16.48 10.01
N MET A 172 3.16 16.06 9.91
CA MET A 172 3.93 16.04 8.66
C MET A 172 3.95 14.65 8.04
N VAL A 173 3.81 14.62 6.72
CA VAL A 173 4.13 13.45 5.89
C VAL A 173 5.39 13.73 5.09
N TRP A 174 6.31 12.77 5.07
CA TRP A 174 7.55 12.78 4.30
C TRP A 174 7.46 11.70 3.23
N ILE A 175 7.69 12.09 1.98
CA ILE A 175 7.49 11.23 0.81
C ILE A 175 8.80 11.15 0.06
N ALA A 176 9.40 9.96 0.03
CA ALA A 176 10.60 9.68 -0.73
C ALA A 176 10.23 9.30 -2.17
N THR A 177 10.85 9.97 -3.14
CA THR A 177 10.66 9.72 -4.57
C THR A 177 12.01 9.54 -5.25
N SER A 178 12.02 9.04 -6.50
CA SER A 178 13.27 8.89 -7.26
C SER A 178 14.01 10.20 -7.59
N LYS A 179 13.39 11.37 -7.35
CA LYS A 179 14.02 12.69 -7.55
C LYS A 179 14.12 13.53 -6.27
N GLY A 180 13.99 12.91 -5.09
CA GLY A 180 14.20 13.55 -3.81
C GLY A 180 13.03 13.35 -2.83
N VAL A 181 13.03 14.14 -1.76
CA VAL A 181 12.02 14.05 -0.70
C VAL A 181 11.04 15.22 -0.81
N SER A 182 9.76 14.90 -0.71
CA SER A 182 8.67 15.87 -0.58
C SER A 182 8.09 15.85 0.82
N ARG A 183 7.49 16.96 1.23
CA ARG A 183 6.88 17.12 2.54
C ARG A 183 5.47 17.68 2.38
N GLY A 184 4.50 17.08 3.06
CA GLY A 184 3.13 17.59 3.21
C GLY A 184 2.81 17.83 4.68
N GLU A 185 1.80 18.65 4.93
CA GLU A 185 1.26 18.95 6.27
C GLU A 185 -0.23 18.62 6.28
N LEU A 186 -0.69 17.93 7.32
CA LEU A 186 -2.10 17.64 7.53
C LEU A 186 -2.81 18.93 7.97
N LEU A 187 -3.71 19.44 7.14
CA LEU A 187 -4.27 20.78 7.33
C LEU A 187 -5.43 20.86 8.33
N ASN A 188 -6.09 19.74 8.68
CA ASN A 188 -7.20 19.70 9.65
C ASN A 188 -7.25 18.34 10.38
N LYS A 189 -7.52 18.34 11.69
CA LYS A 189 -7.85 17.15 12.52
C LYS A 189 -9.32 17.16 12.89
#